data_AF-A0AB73TLW9-F1
#
_entry.id   AF-A0AB73TLW9-F1
#
_cell.length_a   1.000
_cell.length_b   1.000
_cell.length_c   1.000
_cell.angle_alpha   90.00
_cell.angle_beta   90.00
_cell.angle_gamma   90.00
#
_symmetry.space_group_name_H-M   'P 1'
#
loop_
_entity.id
_entity.type
_entity.pdbx_description
1 polymer ?
#
loop_
_entity_poly.entity_id
_entity_poly.type
_entity_poly.pdbx_seq_one_letter_code
_entity_poly.pdbx_strand_id
1 'polypeptide(L)'
;MERKWWHHSVVYQIYPRSFQDSNQDGIGDLRGIISRLDYLAYLGIDVIWLSPVYESPNDDNGYDISDYQAIMAEFGTMEEMEELIEEAKKRNIRIVMDLVVNHTSDEHPWFIEARKNKENPYRDYYIWRDPVNGEEPNGLRSIFSGPAWQLDEQTGQYFLHLYSKRQPDLNWKNKQVRQAIYQMMNFWIDKGIGGFRMDVIDMIGKEPDKEITSNGPKL
;
A
#
# COMPACT_ATOMS: atom_id res chain seq x y z
N MET A 1 1.40 23.49 -22.91
CA MET A 1 0.90 22.41 -22.04
C MET A 1 -0.58 22.67 -21.79
N GLU A 2 -1.45 21.68 -21.99
CA GLU A 2 -2.89 21.82 -21.74
C GLU A 2 -3.14 21.85 -20.22
N ARG A 3 -3.95 22.79 -19.71
CA ARG A 3 -4.28 22.85 -18.28
C ARG A 3 -5.20 21.69 -17.92
N LYS A 4 -4.81 20.88 -16.94
CA LYS A 4 -5.61 19.80 -16.35
C LYS A 4 -6.17 20.24 -15.00
N TRP A 5 -7.24 19.58 -14.54
CA TRP A 5 -7.93 19.94 -13.30
C TRP A 5 -6.98 19.93 -12.09
N TRP A 6 -6.11 18.93 -12.00
CA TRP A 6 -5.18 18.73 -10.89
C TRP A 6 -4.06 19.78 -10.83
N HIS A 7 -3.83 20.58 -11.88
CA HIS A 7 -2.84 21.66 -11.86
C HIS A 7 -3.24 22.84 -10.93
N HIS A 8 -4.52 22.95 -10.58
CA HIS A 8 -5.04 24.05 -9.74
C HIS A 8 -5.83 23.52 -8.54
N SER A 9 -5.72 22.23 -8.22
CA SER A 9 -6.45 21.63 -7.11
C SER A 9 -5.78 21.89 -5.77
N VAL A 10 -6.59 22.13 -4.74
CA VAL A 10 -6.16 22.14 -3.35
C VAL A 10 -6.37 20.75 -2.76
N VAL A 11 -5.28 20.12 -2.33
CA VAL A 11 -5.29 18.77 -1.73
C VAL A 11 -5.28 18.90 -0.22
N TYR A 12 -6.16 18.16 0.45
CA TYR A 12 -6.15 17.97 1.90
C TYR A 12 -5.85 16.51 2.22
N GLN A 13 -4.80 16.27 3.00
CA GLN A 13 -4.49 14.92 3.45
C GLN A 13 -5.28 14.59 4.72
N ILE A 14 -5.91 13.43 4.74
CA ILE A 14 -6.55 12.88 5.94
C ILE A 14 -5.78 11.63 6.35
N TYR A 15 -5.36 11.60 7.61
CA TYR A 15 -4.95 10.38 8.30
C TYR A 15 -6.18 9.82 9.06
N PRO A 16 -6.88 8.80 8.52
CA PRO A 16 -8.22 8.41 8.97
C PRO A 16 -8.28 8.14 10.48
N ARG A 17 -7.34 7.34 10.98
CA ARG A 17 -7.20 6.94 12.39
C ARG A 17 -7.26 8.10 13.39
N SER A 18 -6.89 9.32 13.01
CA SER A 18 -6.86 10.47 13.93
C SER A 18 -7.69 11.66 13.48
N PHE A 19 -8.54 11.49 12.46
CA PHE A 19 -9.32 12.59 11.92
C PHE A 19 -10.62 12.81 12.69
N GLN A 20 -11.52 11.82 12.71
CA GLN A 20 -12.80 11.90 13.40
C GLN A 20 -13.33 10.50 13.66
N ASP A 21 -13.51 10.16 14.94
CA ASP A 21 -14.22 8.96 15.40
C ASP A 21 -15.74 9.24 15.38
N SER A 22 -16.53 8.29 14.88
CA SER A 22 -17.98 8.33 14.83
C SER A 22 -18.69 7.26 15.67
N ASN A 23 -17.96 6.23 16.14
CA ASN A 23 -18.52 5.07 16.85
C ASN A 23 -18.07 4.99 18.33
N GLN A 24 -17.19 5.89 18.78
CA GLN A 24 -16.63 6.01 20.14
C GLN A 24 -15.65 4.89 20.54
N ASP A 25 -14.98 4.24 19.59
CA ASP A 25 -13.91 3.28 19.89
C ASP A 25 -12.53 3.94 20.09
N GLY A 26 -12.42 5.25 19.85
CA GLY A 26 -11.20 6.04 19.98
C GLY A 26 -10.36 6.13 18.70
N ILE A 27 -10.84 5.58 17.59
CA ILE A 27 -10.18 5.53 16.28
C ILE A 27 -11.05 6.26 15.27
N GLY A 28 -10.43 7.12 14.45
CA GLY A 28 -11.14 7.80 13.38
C GLY A 28 -11.50 6.86 12.23
N ASP A 29 -12.68 7.05 11.64
CA ASP A 29 -13.30 6.10 10.71
C ASP A 29 -13.90 6.81 9.48
N LEU A 30 -14.37 6.02 8.49
CA LEU A 30 -14.91 6.54 7.22
C LEU A 30 -16.19 7.37 7.44
N ARG A 31 -17.05 6.98 8.39
CA ARG A 31 -18.27 7.72 8.75
C ARG A 31 -17.95 9.08 9.34
N GLY A 32 -16.88 9.15 10.15
CA GLY A 32 -16.31 10.39 10.65
C GLY A 32 -15.85 11.30 9.52
N ILE A 33 -15.17 10.77 8.51
CA ILE A 33 -14.78 11.54 7.31
C ILE A 33 -16.00 12.05 6.55
N ILE A 34 -16.98 11.17 6.28
CA ILE A 34 -18.23 11.53 5.58
C ILE A 34 -18.93 12.70 6.31
N SER A 35 -19.01 12.64 7.64
CA SER A 35 -19.64 13.70 8.46
C SER A 35 -18.96 15.08 8.35
N ARG A 36 -17.72 15.14 7.85
CA ARG A 36 -16.94 16.38 7.69
C ARG A 36 -16.84 16.86 6.26
N LEU A 37 -17.45 16.19 5.28
CA LEU A 37 -17.37 16.59 3.88
C LEU A 37 -17.91 18.01 3.63
N ASP A 38 -18.96 18.44 4.35
CA ASP A 38 -19.47 19.82 4.25
C ASP A 38 -18.47 20.85 4.77
N TYR A 39 -17.75 20.53 5.85
CA TYR A 39 -16.67 21.37 6.37
C TYR A 39 -15.52 21.47 5.36
N LEU A 40 -15.11 20.35 4.77
CA LEU A 40 -14.04 20.30 3.79
C LEU A 40 -14.42 21.05 2.49
N ALA A 41 -15.68 20.94 2.06
CA ALA A 41 -16.21 21.71 0.95
C ALA A 41 -16.23 23.22 1.26
N TYR A 42 -16.64 23.60 2.48
CA TYR A 42 -16.59 25.01 2.92
C TYR A 42 -15.15 25.55 2.98
N LEU A 43 -14.18 24.72 3.40
CA LEU A 43 -12.76 25.07 3.39
C LEU A 43 -12.23 25.32 1.96
N GLY A 44 -12.91 24.75 0.95
CA GLY A 44 -12.60 24.96 -0.46
C GLY A 44 -11.59 23.98 -1.05
N ILE A 45 -11.53 22.75 -0.53
CA ILE A 45 -10.63 21.71 -1.05
C ILE A 45 -11.24 21.02 -2.27
N ASP A 46 -10.40 20.55 -3.19
CA ASP A 46 -10.83 19.81 -4.39
C ASP A 46 -10.56 18.30 -4.28
N VAL A 47 -9.59 17.92 -3.44
CA VAL A 47 -9.11 16.55 -3.32
C VAL A 47 -8.86 16.20 -1.86
N ILE A 48 -9.35 15.03 -1.44
CA ILE A 48 -8.92 14.37 -0.21
C ILE A 48 -7.90 13.30 -0.61
N TRP A 49 -6.68 13.39 -0.10
CA TRP A 49 -5.74 12.26 -0.10
C TRP A 49 -5.91 11.50 1.21
N LEU A 50 -6.37 10.26 1.11
CA LEU A 50 -6.46 9.34 2.23
C LEU A 50 -5.14 8.57 2.38
N SER A 51 -4.54 8.63 3.56
CA SER A 51 -3.60 7.57 4.00
C SER A 51 -4.29 6.19 3.92
N PRO A 52 -3.53 5.07 3.93
CA PRO A 52 -4.09 3.74 3.70
C PRO A 52 -5.33 3.40 4.54
N VAL A 53 -6.37 2.88 3.88
CA VAL A 53 -7.62 2.38 4.50
C VAL A 53 -7.89 0.90 4.20
N TYR A 54 -6.93 0.24 3.55
CA TYR A 54 -7.04 -1.16 3.16
C TYR A 54 -6.97 -2.10 4.35
N GLU A 55 -7.42 -3.34 4.21
CA GLU A 55 -7.21 -4.36 5.23
C GLU A 55 -5.71 -4.57 5.48
N SER A 56 -5.32 -4.53 6.76
CA SER A 56 -3.93 -4.60 7.20
C SER A 56 -3.85 -5.06 8.66
N PRO A 57 -2.80 -5.82 9.04
CA PRO A 57 -2.50 -6.13 10.44
C PRO A 57 -2.05 -4.92 11.28
N ASN A 58 -1.81 -3.75 10.66
CA ASN A 58 -1.36 -2.51 11.28
C ASN A 58 0.01 -2.56 11.97
N ASP A 59 0.95 -3.36 11.48
CA ASP A 59 2.33 -3.29 11.96
C ASP A 59 2.98 -1.93 11.61
N ASP A 60 2.56 -1.31 10.51
CA ASP A 60 3.00 0.01 10.05
C ASP A 60 1.81 0.92 9.73
N ASN A 61 0.81 0.97 10.63
CA ASN A 61 -0.36 1.86 10.54
C ASN A 61 -1.09 1.83 9.18
N GLY A 62 -1.22 0.64 8.57
CA GLY A 62 -1.96 0.42 7.33
C GLY A 62 -1.08 0.36 6.07
N TYR A 63 0.23 0.60 6.16
CA TYR A 63 1.14 0.44 5.02
C TYR A 63 1.53 -1.03 4.78
N ASP A 64 1.31 -1.92 5.74
CA ASP A 64 1.42 -3.37 5.61
C ASP A 64 0.07 -4.00 5.19
N ILE A 65 -0.28 -3.90 3.91
CA ILE A 65 -1.61 -4.29 3.38
C ILE A 65 -1.74 -5.82 3.20
N SER A 66 -2.75 -6.44 3.81
CA SER A 66 -3.08 -7.88 3.66
C SER A 66 -4.13 -8.15 2.58
N ASP A 67 -5.03 -7.21 2.30
CA ASP A 67 -5.94 -7.27 1.15
C ASP A 67 -6.19 -5.87 0.57
N TYR A 68 -5.71 -5.66 -0.67
CA TYR A 68 -5.85 -4.40 -1.39
C TYR A 68 -7.29 -4.04 -1.80
N GLN A 69 -8.23 -4.98 -1.77
CA GLN A 69 -9.61 -4.80 -2.21
C GLN A 69 -10.61 -4.89 -1.05
N ALA A 70 -10.13 -4.98 0.18
CA ALA A 70 -10.93 -4.88 1.40
C ALA A 70 -10.60 -3.59 2.16
N ILE A 71 -11.54 -3.15 3.00
CA ILE A 71 -11.37 -2.00 3.90
C ILE A 71 -11.02 -2.53 5.28
N MET A 72 -10.11 -1.84 5.96
CA MET A 72 -9.73 -2.15 7.33
C MET A 72 -10.95 -2.06 8.25
N ALA A 73 -11.19 -3.12 9.03
CA ALA A 73 -12.41 -3.23 9.84
C ALA A 73 -12.60 -2.09 10.86
N GLU A 74 -11.50 -1.49 11.34
CA GLU A 74 -11.55 -0.33 12.26
C GLU A 74 -11.96 0.98 11.58
N PHE A 75 -11.84 1.08 10.25
CA PHE A 75 -12.28 2.27 9.52
C PHE A 75 -13.69 2.16 8.97
N GLY A 76 -14.21 0.93 8.81
CA GLY A 76 -15.57 0.71 8.31
C GLY A 76 -15.67 -0.41 7.29
N THR A 77 -16.64 -0.31 6.38
CA THR A 77 -16.90 -1.31 5.33
C THR A 77 -16.64 -0.79 3.92
N MET A 78 -16.68 -1.69 2.93
CA MET A 78 -16.59 -1.31 1.51
C MET A 78 -17.74 -0.39 1.10
N GLU A 79 -18.95 -0.64 1.61
CA GLU A 79 -20.14 0.18 1.34
C GLU A 79 -19.94 1.62 1.86
N GLU A 80 -19.28 1.78 3.01
CA GLU A 80 -18.97 3.11 3.56
C GLU A 80 -17.88 3.82 2.77
N MET A 81 -16.92 3.10 2.20
CA MET A 81 -15.95 3.67 1.27
C MET A 81 -16.61 4.12 -0.03
N GLU A 82 -17.53 3.33 -0.58
CA GLU A 82 -18.32 3.69 -1.75
C GLU A 82 -19.19 4.93 -1.47
N GLU A 83 -19.85 4.98 -0.31
CA GLU A 83 -20.60 6.16 0.14
C GLU A 83 -19.71 7.40 0.27
N LEU A 84 -18.50 7.27 0.84
CA LEU A 84 -17.54 8.36 0.91
C LEU A 84 -17.17 8.91 -0.48
N ILE A 85 -16.91 8.03 -1.46
CA ILE A 85 -16.61 8.43 -2.83
C ILE A 85 -17.81 9.16 -3.45
N GLU A 86 -19.03 8.64 -3.28
CA GLU A 86 -20.25 9.24 -3.81
C GLU A 86 -20.57 10.60 -3.17
N GLU A 87 -20.51 10.70 -1.84
CA GLU A 87 -20.80 11.93 -1.11
C GLU A 87 -19.75 13.02 -1.32
N ALA A 88 -18.47 12.65 -1.44
CA ALA A 88 -17.41 13.58 -1.81
C ALA A 88 -17.64 14.13 -3.22
N LYS A 89 -18.01 13.26 -4.17
CA LYS A 89 -18.31 13.64 -5.55
C LYS A 89 -19.45 14.64 -5.66
N LYS A 90 -20.51 14.51 -4.84
CA LYS A 90 -21.63 15.49 -4.78
C LYS A 90 -21.17 16.91 -4.41
N ARG A 91 -20.02 17.01 -3.74
CA ARG A 91 -19.37 18.27 -3.32
C ARG A 91 -18.20 18.68 -4.23
N ASN A 92 -18.03 18.00 -5.37
CA ASN A 92 -16.90 18.17 -6.28
C ASN A 92 -15.53 17.84 -5.66
N ILE A 93 -15.51 17.06 -4.59
CA ILE A 93 -14.29 16.57 -3.95
C ILE A 93 -13.94 15.21 -4.54
N ARG A 94 -12.68 15.03 -4.97
CA ARG A 94 -12.16 13.74 -5.42
C ARG A 94 -11.43 13.02 -4.29
N ILE A 95 -11.61 11.72 -4.18
CA ILE A 95 -10.82 10.87 -3.26
C ILE A 95 -9.59 10.35 -3.99
N VAL A 96 -8.40 10.59 -3.44
CA VAL A 96 -7.13 10.00 -3.85
C VAL A 96 -6.72 8.99 -2.78
N MET A 97 -6.45 7.76 -3.18
CA MET A 97 -5.99 6.71 -2.27
C MET A 97 -4.47 6.60 -2.27
N ASP A 98 -3.90 6.17 -1.15
CA ASP A 98 -2.50 5.76 -1.11
C ASP A 98 -2.29 4.45 -1.87
N LEU A 99 -1.23 4.36 -2.69
CA LEU A 99 -0.88 3.17 -3.46
C LEU A 99 0.43 2.61 -2.92
N VAL A 100 0.33 1.69 -1.97
CA VAL A 100 1.47 1.04 -1.32
C VAL A 100 1.76 -0.29 -2.01
N VAL A 101 2.64 -0.25 -3.00
CA VAL A 101 2.88 -1.39 -3.90
C VAL A 101 4.35 -1.77 -4.01
N ASN A 102 5.22 -1.21 -3.17
CA ASN A 102 6.59 -1.69 -3.03
C ASN A 102 6.64 -3.05 -2.30
N HIS A 103 5.73 -3.25 -1.35
CA HIS A 103 5.59 -4.43 -0.50
C HIS A 103 4.09 -4.69 -0.23
N THR A 104 3.79 -5.87 0.32
CA THR A 104 2.51 -6.18 0.97
C THR A 104 2.77 -6.50 2.44
N SER A 105 1.73 -6.79 3.23
CA SER A 105 1.86 -7.54 4.47
C SER A 105 2.38 -8.96 4.22
N ASP A 106 3.08 -9.55 5.19
CA ASP A 106 3.37 -10.99 5.25
C ASP A 106 2.12 -11.85 5.50
N GLU A 107 0.99 -11.23 5.84
CA GLU A 107 -0.34 -11.87 5.90
C GLU A 107 -1.12 -11.76 4.57
N HIS A 108 -0.57 -11.11 3.55
CA HIS A 108 -1.20 -11.07 2.24
C HIS A 108 -1.25 -12.48 1.61
N PRO A 109 -2.37 -12.90 0.97
CA PRO A 109 -2.50 -14.24 0.38
C PRO A 109 -1.35 -14.62 -0.55
N TRP A 110 -0.85 -13.67 -1.34
CA TRP A 110 0.34 -13.89 -2.18
C TRP A 110 1.57 -14.31 -1.38
N PHE A 111 1.86 -13.68 -0.23
CA PHE A 111 3.04 -14.04 0.58
C PHE A 111 2.83 -15.38 1.29
N ILE A 112 1.61 -15.60 1.81
CA ILE A 112 1.21 -16.87 2.42
C ILE A 112 1.40 -18.02 1.42
N GLU A 113 1.05 -17.86 0.15
CA GLU A 113 1.31 -18.86 -0.88
C GLU A 113 2.80 -18.96 -1.22
N ALA A 114 3.48 -17.84 -1.43
CA ALA A 114 4.90 -17.79 -1.81
C ALA A 114 5.82 -18.49 -0.80
N ARG A 115 5.49 -18.46 0.49
CA ARG A 115 6.29 -19.09 1.56
C ARG A 115 6.07 -20.60 1.71
N LYS A 116 5.02 -21.18 1.11
CA LYS A 116 4.72 -22.62 1.30
C LYS A 116 5.82 -23.55 0.79
N ASN A 117 6.38 -23.23 -0.37
CA ASN A 117 7.49 -23.98 -0.99
C ASN A 117 8.09 -23.18 -2.17
N LYS A 118 9.26 -23.63 -2.64
CA LYS A 118 10.03 -22.96 -3.70
C LYS A 118 9.40 -23.07 -5.11
N GLU A 119 8.48 -24.01 -5.34
CA GLU A 119 7.84 -24.25 -6.64
C GLU A 119 6.44 -23.61 -6.75
N ASN A 120 6.00 -22.86 -5.71
CA ASN A 120 4.68 -22.24 -5.70
C ASN A 120 4.57 -21.17 -6.81
N PRO A 121 3.44 -21.07 -7.55
CA PRO A 121 3.25 -20.03 -8.57
C PRO A 121 3.45 -18.59 -8.07
N TYR A 122 3.20 -18.33 -6.79
CA TYR A 122 3.40 -17.04 -6.15
C TYR A 122 4.83 -16.83 -5.64
N ARG A 123 5.73 -17.82 -5.72
CA ARG A 123 7.10 -17.70 -5.18
C ARG A 123 7.80 -16.44 -5.67
N ASP A 124 7.75 -16.22 -6.98
CA ASP A 124 8.37 -15.08 -7.66
C ASP A 124 7.57 -13.78 -7.55
N TYR A 125 6.50 -13.74 -6.74
CA TYR A 125 5.86 -12.46 -6.37
C TYR A 125 6.71 -11.66 -5.40
N TYR A 126 7.62 -12.32 -4.67
CA TYR A 126 8.54 -11.71 -3.72
C TYR A 126 9.98 -12.05 -4.08
N ILE A 127 10.91 -11.45 -3.35
CA ILE A 127 12.33 -11.57 -3.63
C ILE A 127 12.96 -12.51 -2.62
N TRP A 128 13.29 -13.72 -3.07
CA TRP A 128 13.88 -14.80 -2.26
C TRP A 128 15.32 -15.09 -2.64
N ARG A 129 16.19 -15.36 -1.67
CA ARG A 129 17.60 -15.72 -1.92
C ARG A 129 18.07 -16.80 -0.96
N ASP A 130 18.97 -17.67 -1.44
CA ASP A 130 19.65 -18.63 -0.59
C ASP A 130 20.64 -17.92 0.37
N PRO A 131 20.91 -18.51 1.55
CA PRO A 131 21.99 -18.05 2.43
C PRO A 131 23.35 -18.03 1.72
N VAL A 132 24.21 -17.08 2.08
CA VAL A 132 25.62 -17.05 1.68
C VAL A 132 26.47 -17.34 2.90
N ASN A 133 27.20 -18.47 2.90
CA ASN A 133 27.98 -18.95 4.05
C ASN A 133 27.17 -19.12 5.36
N GLY A 134 25.87 -19.38 5.25
CA GLY A 134 24.97 -19.52 6.41
C GLY A 134 24.42 -18.19 6.95
N GLU A 135 24.75 -17.07 6.31
CA GLU A 135 24.31 -15.72 6.68
C GLU A 135 23.39 -15.12 5.60
N GLU A 136 22.94 -13.88 5.82
CA GLU A 136 22.13 -13.11 4.88
C GLU A 136 22.77 -13.02 3.47
N PRO A 137 21.96 -12.92 2.40
CA PRO A 137 22.46 -12.88 1.03
C PRO A 137 23.47 -11.76 0.72
N ASN A 138 23.33 -10.60 1.36
CA ASN A 138 24.25 -9.45 1.25
C ASN A 138 24.05 -8.45 2.41
N GLY A 139 24.75 -7.31 2.36
CA GLY A 139 24.79 -6.32 3.45
C GLY A 139 23.60 -5.36 3.52
N LEU A 140 22.53 -5.57 2.74
CA LEU A 140 21.38 -4.68 2.73
C LEU A 140 20.74 -4.55 4.12
N ARG A 141 20.37 -3.31 4.45
CA ARG A 141 19.78 -2.92 5.74
C ARG A 141 18.35 -2.46 5.55
N SER A 142 17.47 -2.86 6.46
CA SER A 142 16.11 -2.33 6.54
C SER A 142 16.15 -0.87 6.99
N ILE A 143 15.26 -0.06 6.42
CA ILE A 143 15.01 1.33 6.83
C ILE A 143 14.51 1.36 8.29
N PHE A 144 13.82 0.31 8.74
CA PHE A 144 13.32 0.15 10.11
C PHE A 144 14.33 -0.50 11.06
N SER A 145 15.62 -0.50 10.69
CA SER A 145 16.75 -1.11 11.40
C SER A 145 16.89 -2.62 11.22
N GLY A 146 18.13 -3.10 11.32
CA GLY A 146 18.48 -4.51 11.13
C GLY A 146 18.78 -4.88 9.66
N PRO A 147 19.08 -6.15 9.39
CA PRO A 147 19.20 -6.67 8.02
C PRO A 147 17.88 -6.50 7.25
N ALA A 148 17.97 -6.30 5.93
CA ALA A 148 16.81 -6.28 5.03
C ALA A 148 16.37 -7.69 4.59
N TRP A 149 16.97 -8.73 5.15
CA TRP A 149 16.75 -10.11 4.79
C TRP A 149 16.27 -10.87 6.01
N GLN A 150 15.12 -11.53 5.90
CA GLN A 150 14.55 -12.35 6.96
C GLN A 150 14.52 -13.81 6.50
N LEU A 151 15.13 -14.70 7.28
CA LEU A 151 15.12 -16.14 7.02
C LEU A 151 13.71 -16.69 7.22
N ASP A 152 13.23 -17.44 6.23
CA ASP A 152 12.07 -18.32 6.33
C ASP A 152 12.56 -19.75 6.54
N GLU A 153 12.42 -20.26 7.76
CA GLU A 153 12.90 -21.59 8.16
C GLU A 153 12.26 -22.71 7.32
N GLN A 154 11.03 -22.50 6.85
CA GLN A 154 10.29 -23.48 6.05
C GLN A 154 10.98 -23.77 4.71
N THR A 155 11.51 -22.74 4.05
CA THR A 155 12.17 -22.89 2.74
C THR A 155 13.69 -22.81 2.81
N GLY A 156 14.25 -22.41 3.95
CA GLY A 156 15.68 -22.19 4.14
C GLY A 156 16.23 -21.03 3.29
N GLN A 157 15.36 -20.11 2.85
CA GLN A 157 15.72 -18.94 2.06
C GLN A 157 15.35 -17.66 2.82
N TYR A 158 16.04 -16.58 2.49
CA TYR A 158 15.70 -15.25 2.97
C TYR A 158 14.73 -14.58 2.01
N PHE A 159 13.76 -13.84 2.54
CA PHE A 159 12.99 -12.86 1.75
C PHE A 159 13.46 -11.44 2.04
N LEU A 160 13.38 -10.57 1.03
CA LEU A 160 13.70 -9.15 1.18
C LEU A 160 12.54 -8.41 1.87
N HIS A 161 12.90 -7.53 2.81
CA HIS A 161 12.03 -6.51 3.38
C HIS A 161 12.84 -5.23 3.60
N LEU A 162 12.54 -4.17 2.86
CA LEU A 162 13.22 -2.87 3.00
C LEU A 162 12.66 -2.05 4.18
N TYR A 163 11.50 -2.44 4.70
CA TYR A 163 10.83 -1.87 5.86
C TYR A 163 10.71 -2.91 6.97
N SER A 164 9.56 -3.00 7.65
CA SER A 164 9.32 -4.03 8.66
C SER A 164 9.53 -5.43 8.08
N LYS A 165 9.89 -6.39 8.94
CA LYS A 165 9.93 -7.82 8.60
C LYS A 165 8.57 -8.34 8.11
N ARG A 166 7.50 -7.64 8.48
CA ARG A 166 6.12 -7.92 8.07
C ARG A 166 5.72 -7.25 6.76
N GLN A 167 6.65 -6.57 6.10
CA GLN A 167 6.47 -5.89 4.81
C GLN A 167 7.38 -6.49 3.73
N PRO A 168 7.17 -7.75 3.32
CA PRO A 168 7.97 -8.38 2.27
C PRO A 168 7.83 -7.65 0.93
N ASP A 169 8.97 -7.35 0.31
CA ASP A 169 9.05 -6.57 -0.91
C ASP A 169 8.55 -7.35 -2.14
N LEU A 170 7.66 -6.72 -2.90
CA LEU A 170 7.15 -7.24 -4.16
C LEU A 170 8.24 -7.23 -5.24
N ASN A 171 8.26 -8.28 -6.05
CA ASN A 171 9.16 -8.45 -7.18
C ASN A 171 8.57 -7.84 -8.46
N TRP A 172 8.79 -6.54 -8.65
CA TRP A 172 8.32 -5.82 -9.83
C TRP A 172 8.94 -6.27 -11.16
N LYS A 173 10.02 -7.07 -11.15
CA LYS A 173 10.55 -7.68 -12.39
C LYS A 173 9.56 -8.72 -12.95
N ASN A 174 8.77 -9.36 -12.09
CA ASN A 174 7.75 -10.32 -12.48
C ASN A 174 6.56 -9.62 -13.17
N LYS A 175 6.24 -10.05 -14.40
CA LYS A 175 5.12 -9.47 -15.17
C LYS A 175 3.76 -9.74 -14.53
N GLN A 176 3.61 -10.87 -13.82
CA GLN A 176 2.35 -11.24 -13.19
C GLN A 176 2.05 -10.33 -11.99
N VAL A 177 3.06 -9.98 -11.19
CA VAL A 177 2.94 -8.98 -10.11
C VAL A 177 2.43 -7.66 -10.65
N ARG A 178 3.06 -7.14 -11.71
CA ARG A 178 2.62 -5.87 -12.32
C ARG A 178 1.19 -5.95 -12.84
N GLN A 179 0.83 -7.06 -13.50
CA GLN A 179 -0.52 -7.25 -14.01
C GLN A 179 -1.56 -7.33 -12.89
N ALA A 180 -1.26 -8.01 -11.78
CA ALA A 180 -2.14 -8.10 -10.62
C ALA A 180 -2.32 -6.73 -9.95
N ILE A 181 -1.25 -5.94 -9.83
CA ILE A 181 -1.30 -4.57 -9.31
C ILE A 181 -2.15 -3.67 -10.24
N TYR A 182 -1.98 -3.77 -11.57
CA TYR A 182 -2.80 -2.99 -12.50
C TYR A 182 -4.28 -3.37 -12.44
N GLN A 183 -4.61 -4.65 -12.25
CA GLN A 183 -5.99 -5.09 -12.03
C GLN A 183 -6.56 -4.51 -10.74
N MET A 184 -5.79 -4.52 -9.65
CA MET A 184 -6.17 -3.89 -8.38
C MET A 184 -6.36 -2.38 -8.52
N MET A 185 -5.47 -1.69 -9.24
CA MET A 185 -5.62 -0.24 -9.49
C MET A 185 -6.91 0.04 -10.27
N ASN A 186 -7.22 -0.75 -11.31
CA ASN A 186 -8.43 -0.60 -12.09
C ASN A 186 -9.69 -0.84 -11.25
N PHE A 187 -9.68 -1.80 -10.31
CA PHE A 187 -10.78 -2.02 -9.38
C PHE A 187 -11.17 -0.73 -8.62
N TRP A 188 -10.18 -0.01 -8.09
CA TRP A 188 -10.45 1.26 -7.39
C TRP A 188 -10.81 2.41 -8.33
N ILE A 189 -10.20 2.48 -9.52
CA ILE A 189 -10.56 3.45 -10.55
C ILE A 189 -12.03 3.26 -10.98
N ASP A 190 -12.46 2.01 -11.17
CA ASP A 190 -13.84 1.66 -11.55
C ASP A 190 -14.85 2.04 -10.45
N LYS A 191 -14.44 2.04 -9.17
CA LYS A 191 -15.24 2.60 -8.06
C LYS A 191 -15.34 4.13 -8.06
N GLY A 192 -14.50 4.83 -8.82
CA GLY A 192 -14.61 6.27 -9.05
C GLY A 192 -13.66 7.15 -8.23
N ILE A 193 -12.54 6.61 -7.73
CA ILE A 193 -11.49 7.44 -7.14
C ILE A 193 -10.92 8.44 -8.17
N GLY A 194 -10.40 9.57 -7.68
CA GLY A 194 -9.78 10.61 -8.50
C GLY A 194 -8.32 10.38 -8.86
N GLY A 195 -7.66 9.40 -8.23
CA GLY A 195 -6.27 9.05 -8.50
C GLY A 195 -5.58 8.36 -7.33
N PHE A 196 -4.27 8.20 -7.44
CA PHE A 196 -3.42 7.60 -6.41
C PHE A 196 -2.28 8.53 -6.00
N ARG A 197 -1.94 8.52 -4.71
CA ARG A 197 -0.62 8.94 -4.23
C ARG A 197 0.24 7.68 -4.14
N MET A 198 1.37 7.63 -4.83
CA MET A 198 2.20 6.43 -4.88
C MET A 198 3.24 6.45 -3.77
N ASP A 199 3.15 5.51 -2.83
CA ASP A 199 4.13 5.38 -1.75
C ASP A 199 5.42 4.75 -2.26
N VAL A 200 6.55 5.40 -1.94
CA VAL A 200 7.93 4.90 -2.16
C VAL A 200 8.15 4.31 -3.55
N ILE A 201 7.52 4.94 -4.56
CA ILE A 201 7.43 4.38 -5.91
C ILE A 201 8.79 4.22 -6.56
N ASP A 202 9.78 5.03 -6.18
CA ASP A 202 11.17 4.93 -6.64
C ASP A 202 11.87 3.62 -6.22
N MET A 203 11.33 2.90 -5.24
CA MET A 203 11.88 1.65 -4.72
C MET A 203 11.40 0.42 -5.50
N ILE A 204 10.35 0.51 -6.31
CA ILE A 204 9.89 -0.64 -7.11
C ILE A 204 10.93 -1.08 -8.15
N GLY A 205 11.83 -0.16 -8.56
CA GLY A 205 12.90 -0.40 -9.52
C GLY A 205 14.14 -1.12 -8.96
N LYS A 206 14.13 -1.49 -7.67
CA LYS A 206 15.25 -2.11 -6.94
C LYS A 206 15.94 -3.27 -7.67
N GLU A 207 17.27 -3.36 -7.50
CA GLU A 207 18.10 -4.51 -7.85
C GLU A 207 18.88 -4.99 -6.62
N PRO A 208 18.22 -5.79 -5.74
CA PRO A 208 18.78 -6.14 -4.43
C PRO A 208 20.13 -6.85 -4.48
N ASP A 209 20.37 -7.67 -5.53
CA ASP A 209 21.63 -8.39 -5.73
C ASP A 209 22.83 -7.46 -6.00
N LYS A 210 22.55 -6.21 -6.42
CA LYS A 210 23.55 -5.15 -6.61
C LYS A 210 23.49 -4.10 -5.50
N GLU A 211 22.73 -4.37 -4.44
CA GLU A 211 22.47 -3.46 -3.33
C GLU A 211 21.84 -2.12 -3.75
N ILE A 212 21.11 -2.10 -4.87
CA ILE A 212 20.35 -0.93 -5.35
C ILE A 212 18.92 -1.03 -4.82
N THR A 213 18.53 -0.14 -3.92
CA THR A 213 17.21 -0.16 -3.25
C THR A 213 16.23 0.90 -3.76
N SER A 214 16.72 1.97 -4.39
CA SER A 214 15.90 3.04 -4.96
C SER A 214 16.44 3.53 -6.30
N ASN A 215 15.58 4.16 -7.11
CA ASN A 215 15.92 4.75 -8.42
C ASN A 215 16.67 3.78 -9.35
N GLY A 216 16.25 2.51 -9.34
CA GLY A 216 16.88 1.50 -10.18
C GLY A 216 16.63 1.73 -11.68
N PRO A 217 17.42 1.08 -12.56
CA PRO A 217 17.48 1.39 -13.99
C PRO A 217 16.21 1.03 -14.79
N LYS A 218 15.22 0.41 -14.14
CA LYS A 218 13.97 -0.07 -14.75
C LYS A 218 12.72 0.56 -14.13
N LEU A 219 12.88 1.70 -13.45
CA LEU A 219 11.77 2.53 -13.00
C LEU A 219 10.99 3.11 -14.19
#